data_AF-A0A536A0F8-F1
#
_entry.id   AF-A0A536A0F8-F1
#
_cell.length_a   1.000
_cell.length_b   1.000
_cell.length_c   1.000
_cell.angle_alpha   90.00
_cell.angle_beta   90.00
_cell.angle_gamma   90.00
#
_symmetry.space_group_name_H-M   'P 1'
#
loop_
_entity.id
_entity.type
_entity.pdbx_description
1 polymer ?
#
loop_
_entity_poly.entity_id
_entity_poly.type
_entity_poly.pdbx_seq_one_letter_code
_entity_poly.pdbx_strand_id
1 'polypeptide(L)'
;GHGFGKSKKFRDAQANPRVAFVVDDLASVSPWRPRGIEIRGVAEVLASGGDAFGRGYDPQIFRVRPRRIVSWGLEGERRSATVRP
;
A
#
# COMPACT_ATOMS: atom_id res chain seq x y z
N GLY A 1 -10.94 0.97 5.91
CA GLY A 1 -11.98 0.00 5.51
C GLY A 1 -12.26 -0.91 6.70
N HIS A 2 -13.52 -1.28 6.93
CA HIS A 2 -13.93 -2.04 8.11
C HIS A 2 -14.11 -3.53 7.80
N GLY A 3 -14.04 -4.39 8.82
CA GLY A 3 -14.17 -5.84 8.67
C GLY A 3 -12.98 -6.50 7.97
N PHE A 4 -11.78 -5.93 8.07
CA PHE A 4 -10.56 -6.39 7.42
C PHE A 4 -10.28 -7.87 7.70
N GLY A 5 -10.39 -8.33 8.95
CA GLY A 5 -10.22 -9.73 9.31
C GLY A 5 -11.21 -10.71 8.67
N LYS A 6 -12.41 -10.23 8.35
CA LYS A 6 -13.47 -11.02 7.69
C LYS A 6 -13.39 -10.92 6.16
N SER A 7 -12.48 -10.13 5.63
CA SER A 7 -12.37 -9.89 4.20
C SER A 7 -11.71 -11.05 3.47
N LYS A 8 -12.03 -11.19 2.17
CA LYS A 8 -11.39 -12.16 1.30
C LYS A 8 -9.87 -11.93 1.20
N LYS A 9 -9.43 -10.68 1.04
CA LYS A 9 -7.99 -10.34 0.99
C LYS A 9 -7.22 -10.84 2.21
N PHE A 10 -7.80 -10.78 3.41
CA PHE A 10 -7.19 -11.29 4.64
C PHE A 10 -6.99 -12.82 4.59
N ARG A 11 -8.03 -13.57 4.22
CA ARG A 11 -7.95 -15.03 4.05
C ARG A 11 -6.99 -15.43 2.94
N ASP A 12 -7.03 -14.73 1.81
CA ASP A 12 -6.18 -15.02 0.66
C ASP A 12 -4.70 -14.79 1.02
N ALA A 13 -4.37 -13.71 1.73
CA ALA A 13 -3.00 -13.42 2.15
C ALA A 13 -2.47 -14.42 3.20
N GLN A 14 -3.34 -15.02 4.02
CA GLN A 14 -2.95 -16.12 4.90
C GLN A 14 -2.58 -17.38 4.13
N ALA A 15 -3.32 -17.69 3.04
CA ALA A 15 -3.06 -18.85 2.21
C ALA A 15 -1.87 -18.66 1.25
N ASN A 16 -1.69 -17.46 0.71
CA ASN A 16 -0.57 -17.09 -0.15
C ASN A 16 -0.14 -15.65 0.16
N PRO A 17 1.03 -15.45 0.80
CA PRO A 17 1.42 -14.13 1.29
C PRO A 17 1.98 -13.22 0.19
N ARG A 18 2.05 -13.66 -1.07
CA ARG A 18 2.50 -12.81 -2.19
C ARG A 18 1.43 -11.76 -2.50
N VAL A 19 1.78 -10.49 -2.37
CA VAL A 19 0.85 -9.35 -2.57
C VAL A 19 1.42 -8.30 -3.52
N ALA A 20 0.50 -7.58 -4.17
CA ALA A 20 0.77 -6.31 -4.82
C ALA A 20 -0.09 -5.22 -4.13
N PHE A 21 0.53 -4.10 -3.79
CA PHE A 21 -0.13 -2.90 -3.27
C PHE A 21 0.14 -1.75 -4.24
N VAL A 22 -0.93 -1.15 -4.75
CA VAL A 22 -0.85 -0.07 -5.73
C VAL A 22 -1.50 1.17 -5.13
N VAL A 23 -0.81 2.30 -5.26
CA VAL A 23 -1.37 3.63 -5.00
C VAL A 23 -1.21 4.43 -6.28
N ASP A 24 -2.32 4.91 -6.81
CA ASP A 24 -2.37 5.66 -8.05
C ASP A 24 -3.38 6.81 -7.98
N ASP A 25 -3.18 7.80 -8.84
CA ASP A 25 -4.10 8.90 -9.10
C ASP A 25 -3.92 9.41 -10.55
N LEU A 26 -4.62 10.50 -10.87
CA LEU A 26 -4.50 11.20 -12.15
C LEU A 26 -3.85 12.56 -11.93
N ALA A 27 -2.69 12.79 -12.55
CA ALA A 27 -2.05 14.10 -12.58
C ALA A 27 -2.81 15.11 -13.46
N SER A 28 -3.52 14.61 -14.48
CA SER A 28 -4.49 15.37 -15.27
C SER A 28 -5.47 14.41 -15.95
N VAL A 29 -6.69 14.90 -16.18
CA VAL A 29 -7.73 14.22 -16.97
C VAL A 29 -7.76 14.71 -18.43
N SER A 30 -7.16 15.87 -18.71
CA SER A 30 -6.99 16.43 -20.05
C SER A 30 -5.72 17.31 -20.10
N PRO A 31 -4.63 16.88 -20.75
CA PRO A 31 -4.42 15.55 -21.34
C PRO A 31 -4.42 14.45 -20.27
N TRP A 32 -4.78 13.22 -20.64
CA TRP A 32 -4.79 12.06 -19.72
C TRP A 32 -3.38 11.72 -19.24
N ARG A 33 -3.14 11.80 -17.92
CA ARG A 33 -1.83 11.57 -17.29
C ARG A 33 -1.96 10.81 -15.96
N PRO A 34 -2.09 9.47 -15.98
CA PRO A 34 -2.09 8.66 -14.77
C PRO A 34 -0.68 8.56 -14.19
N ARG A 35 -0.58 8.40 -12.87
CA ARG A 35 0.69 8.15 -12.18
C ARG A 35 0.45 7.23 -10.99
N GLY A 36 1.49 6.55 -10.54
CA GLY A 36 1.36 5.66 -9.40
C GLY A 36 2.62 4.91 -9.02
N ILE A 37 2.49 4.12 -7.96
CA ILE A 37 3.51 3.25 -7.39
C ILE A 37 2.89 1.87 -7.17
N GLU A 38 3.51 0.83 -7.72
CA GLU A 38 3.23 -0.58 -7.43
C GLU A 38 4.33 -1.14 -6.52
N ILE A 39 3.93 -1.73 -5.41
CA ILE A 39 4.80 -2.45 -4.48
C ILE A 39 4.43 -3.93 -4.51
N ARG A 40 5.34 -4.78 -4.98
CA ARG A 40 5.23 -6.24 -4.85
C ARG A 40 6.06 -6.73 -3.68
N GLY A 41 5.52 -7.67 -2.92
CA GLY A 41 6.20 -8.19 -1.75
C GLY A 41 5.50 -9.38 -1.11
N VAL A 42 5.87 -9.61 0.14
CA VAL A 42 5.28 -10.62 1.00
C VAL A 42 4.54 -9.92 2.15
N ALA A 43 3.28 -10.27 2.38
CA ALA A 43 2.51 -9.78 3.51
C ALA A 43 2.73 -10.67 4.74
N GLU A 44 3.15 -10.06 5.85
CA GLU A 44 2.94 -10.62 7.18
C GLU A 44 1.50 -10.28 7.60
N VAL A 45 0.68 -11.31 7.82
CA VAL A 45 -0.69 -11.13 8.29
C VAL A 45 -0.69 -11.07 9.81
N LEU A 46 -0.98 -9.90 10.38
CA LEU A 46 -0.93 -9.66 11.81
C LEU A 46 -2.34 -9.54 12.39
N ALA A 47 -2.55 -10.16 13.57
CA ALA A 47 -3.82 -10.12 14.28
C ALA A 47 -4.05 -8.79 15.04
N SER A 48 -2.99 -8.00 15.25
CA SER A 48 -2.99 -6.74 16.01
C SER A 48 -2.06 -5.70 15.37
N GLY A 49 -2.19 -4.44 15.81
CA GLY A 49 -1.40 -3.29 15.34
C GLY A 49 -2.19 -2.25 14.53
N GLY A 50 -3.46 -2.52 14.24
CA GLY A 50 -4.33 -1.57 13.54
C GLY A 50 -4.71 -0.32 14.33
N ASP A 51 -4.68 -0.42 15.66
CA ASP A 51 -4.87 0.68 16.61
C ASP A 51 -3.84 1.80 16.44
N ALA A 52 -2.63 1.46 15.97
CA ALA A 52 -1.59 2.43 15.66
C ALA A 52 -1.96 3.40 14.52
N PHE A 53 -2.97 3.07 13.69
CA PHE A 53 -3.42 3.90 12.57
C PHE A 53 -4.61 4.82 12.94
N GLY A 54 -5.07 4.77 14.19
CA GLY A 54 -6.10 5.65 14.74
C GLY A 54 -7.38 4.94 15.15
N ARG A 55 -8.33 5.72 15.68
CA ARG A 55 -9.62 5.19 16.13
C ARG A 55 -10.44 4.65 14.96
N GLY A 56 -11.10 3.50 15.17
CA GLY A 56 -12.02 2.91 14.19
C GLY A 56 -11.37 1.98 13.16
N TYR A 57 -10.05 1.78 13.23
CA TYR A 57 -9.37 0.74 12.47
C TYR A 57 -9.54 -0.64 13.13
N ASP A 58 -9.69 -1.68 12.33
CA ASP A 58 -9.67 -3.05 12.82
C ASP A 58 -8.28 -3.40 13.38
N PRO A 59 -8.17 -4.28 14.39
CA PRO A 59 -6.87 -4.62 14.98
C PRO A 59 -5.92 -5.29 13.98
N GLN A 60 -6.46 -6.01 13.00
CA GLN A 60 -5.71 -6.79 12.02
C GLN A 60 -5.09 -5.90 10.95
N ILE A 61 -3.84 -6.17 10.59
CA ILE A 61 -3.11 -5.44 9.56
C ILE A 61 -2.30 -6.38 8.67
N PHE A 62 -1.92 -5.88 7.48
CA PHE A 62 -0.84 -6.45 6.71
C PHE A 62 0.41 -5.61 6.89
N ARG A 63 1.53 -6.24 7.23
CA ARG A 63 2.85 -5.64 7.05
C ARG A 63 3.46 -6.18 5.76
N VAL A 64 3.55 -5.34 4.74
CA VAL A 64 4.17 -5.71 3.47
C VAL A 64 5.69 -5.55 3.57
N ARG A 65 6.43 -6.62 3.25
CA ARG A 65 7.88 -6.60 3.03
C ARG A 65 8.15 -6.46 1.52
N PRO A 66 8.52 -5.26 1.04
CA PRO A 66 8.71 -5.03 -0.39
C PRO A 66 9.83 -5.89 -0.97
N ARG A 67 9.65 -6.34 -2.21
CA ARG A 67 10.64 -7.05 -3.04
C ARG A 67 10.88 -6.36 -4.37
N ARG A 68 9.86 -5.68 -4.90
CA ARG A 68 9.95 -4.85 -6.11
C ARG A 68 9.06 -3.63 -5.95
N ILE A 69 9.57 -2.48 -6.34
CA ILE A 69 8.83 -1.22 -6.37
C ILE A 69 8.94 -0.67 -7.79
N VAL A 70 7.82 -0.32 -8.40
CA VAL A 70 7.74 0.29 -9.73
C VAL A 70 6.97 1.59 -9.61
N SER A 71 7.48 2.65 -10.23
CA SER A 71 6.77 3.93 -10.40
C SER A 71 6.52 4.19 -11.88
N TRP A 72 5.44 4.89 -12.19
CA TRP A 72 5.15 5.42 -13.53
C TRP A 72 4.46 6.78 -13.42
N GLY A 73 4.66 7.66 -14.39
CA GLY A 73 4.02 8.98 -14.43
C GLY A 73 4.49 9.93 -13.32
N LEU A 74 5.49 9.51 -12.54
CA LEU A 74 6.14 10.28 -11.48
C LEU A 74 7.49 10.86 -11.94
N GLU A 75 7.82 10.69 -13.21
CA GLU A 75 9.03 11.22 -13.83
C GLU A 75 8.86 12.74 -14.07
N GLY A 76 8.98 13.52 -12.99
CA GLY A 76 9.04 14.98 -12.97
C GLY A 76 10.28 15.49 -12.23
N GLU A 77 10.41 16.80 -12.07
CA GLU A 77 11.57 17.47 -11.46
C GLU A 77 11.93 16.82 -10.11
N ARG A 78 13.09 16.16 -10.04
CA ARG A 78 13.59 15.49 -8.84
C ARG A 78 13.59 16.48 -7.68
N ARG A 79 12.74 16.27 -6.68
CA ARG A 79 12.81 16.98 -5.40
C ARG A 79 13.24 16.00 -4.32
N SER A 80 14.52 16.06 -3.96
CA SER A 80 15.03 15.46 -2.73
C SER A 80 14.79 16.46 -1.59
N ALA A 81 14.02 16.07 -0.58
CA ALA A 81 13.98 16.76 0.70
C ALA A 81 14.68 15.90 1.74
N THR A 82 15.71 16.45 2.38
CA THR A 82 16.37 15.81 3.52
C THR A 82 15.48 15.96 4.74
N VAL A 83 14.91 14.86 5.21
CA VAL A 83 14.26 14.81 6.53
C VAL A 83 15.37 14.78 7.58
N ARG A 84 15.45 15.82 8.41
CA ARG A 84 16.32 15.81 9.60
C ARG A 84 15.64 15.01 10.73
N PRO A 85 16.43 14.45 11.67
CA PRO A 85 15.92 13.66 12.79
C PRO A 85 14.86 14.39 13.61
#